data_AF-A0A0B6AJ43-F1
#
_entry.id   AF-A0A0B6AJ43-F1
#
_cell.length_a   1.000
_cell.length_b   1.000
_cell.length_c   1.000
_cell.angle_alpha   90.00
_cell.angle_beta   90.00
_cell.angle_gamma   90.00
#
_symmetry.space_group_name_H-M   'P 1'
#
loop_
_entity.id
_entity.type
_entity.pdbx_description
1 polymer ?
#
loop_
_entity_poly.entity_id
_entity_poly.type
_entity_poly.pdbx_seq_one_letter_code
_entity_poly.pdbx_strand_id
1 'polypeptide(L)'
;MKKKLVLITGSKQTRIILHDQLKELLDDYIFIECFAIDEELPGEIDGDVVLYSSESIKHEMKDRLDVQHAHEIVGNRTIHHKHINELLQIPAHTKVLIVNDDDKETLKLIESLYQVGINHVQFIPFKKQKTYYEGVEVAVSPGEIHLCPPYVKHVIDIGVRLFDMATIFELIKSFGFNQSNHSIIWDRYLRNIIELQKKLIEAEGQMKELHLHVKSVVNVVEDGILAVDFNKRITLFNKRLESLFQLSSSDVVDREIQHVISNEGLVEFITSSDEKSQYFNVNGYEMVIYKSMIQESNTTVATFKSVNQAVEIEGKAQSELRKNGFSAKYNYQDIIGEHPALLKTIEISRKMAVTEYPILIQGETGTGKELFAQAIHNHSTRKNGPFLAVNCSAMTDTLLESELFGYEEASFTGAQKGGKKGLFESADKGTIFLDEIGVRPYGHIENLLRQEMGVCA
;
A
#
# COMPACT_ATOMS: atom_id res chain seq x y z
N MET A 1 -54.13 7.90 28.62
CA MET A 1 -53.86 6.62 27.92
C MET A 1 -52.95 6.92 26.74
N LYS A 2 -51.94 6.07 26.49
CA LYS A 2 -51.18 6.16 25.22
C LYS A 2 -52.15 5.90 24.08
N LYS A 3 -52.15 6.75 23.05
CA LYS A 3 -52.97 6.53 21.85
C LYS A 3 -52.48 5.29 21.11
N LYS A 4 -53.39 4.56 20.48
CA LYS A 4 -53.16 3.28 19.82
C LYS A 4 -53.00 3.46 18.31
N LEU A 5 -51.81 3.10 17.80
CA LEU A 5 -51.51 2.98 16.38
C LEU A 5 -51.63 1.52 15.96
N VAL A 6 -52.36 1.24 14.89
CA VAL A 6 -52.40 -0.07 14.28
C VAL A 6 -51.70 -0.02 12.92
N LEU A 7 -50.59 -0.73 12.78
CA LEU A 7 -49.85 -0.85 11.52
C LEU A 7 -50.28 -2.13 10.78
N ILE A 8 -50.70 -1.99 9.52
CA ILE A 8 -51.04 -3.11 8.64
C ILE A 8 -50.05 -3.17 7.47
N THR A 9 -49.44 -4.33 7.28
CA THR A 9 -48.39 -4.56 6.28
C THR A 9 -48.71 -5.75 5.38
N GLY A 10 -48.04 -5.82 4.23
CA GLY A 10 -48.21 -6.95 3.30
C GLY A 10 -47.56 -8.25 3.79
N SER A 11 -46.37 -8.17 4.38
CA SER A 11 -45.60 -9.34 4.79
C SER A 11 -45.06 -9.25 6.22
N LYS A 12 -44.87 -10.41 6.87
CA LYS A 12 -44.29 -10.50 8.22
C LYS A 12 -42.94 -9.79 8.36
N GLN A 13 -42.06 -9.91 7.36
CA GLN A 13 -40.75 -9.26 7.36
C GLN A 13 -40.89 -7.73 7.33
N THR A 14 -41.81 -7.22 6.50
CA THR A 14 -42.13 -5.79 6.42
C THR A 14 -42.68 -5.28 7.74
N ARG A 15 -43.54 -6.06 8.40
CA ARG A 15 -44.10 -5.74 9.72
C ARG A 15 -43.02 -5.51 10.77
N ILE A 16 -42.08 -6.45 10.90
CA ILE A 16 -41.04 -6.41 11.94
C ILE A 16 -40.20 -5.13 11.78
N ILE A 17 -39.71 -4.87 10.56
CA ILE A 17 -38.81 -3.74 10.29
C ILE A 17 -39.52 -2.39 10.49
N LEU A 18 -40.76 -2.25 10.01
CA LEU A 18 -41.51 -1.00 10.18
C LEU A 18 -41.97 -0.80 11.63
N HIS A 19 -42.32 -1.87 12.34
CA HIS A 19 -42.60 -1.79 13.76
C HIS A 19 -41.40 -1.25 14.53
N ASP A 20 -40.20 -1.77 14.26
CA ASP A 20 -38.98 -1.35 14.95
C ASP A 20 -38.66 0.13 14.69
N GLN A 21 -38.85 0.60 13.45
CA GLN A 21 -38.72 2.02 13.11
C GLN A 21 -39.69 2.89 13.92
N LEU A 22 -40.99 2.54 13.92
CA LEU A 22 -42.01 3.31 14.63
C LEU A 22 -41.77 3.27 16.14
N LYS A 23 -41.28 2.14 16.66
CA LYS A 23 -40.94 1.99 18.07
C LYS A 23 -39.76 2.91 18.45
N GLU A 24 -38.67 2.90 17.70
CA GLU A 24 -37.52 3.78 17.96
C GLU A 24 -37.91 5.27 18.01
N LEU A 25 -38.86 5.67 17.16
CA LEU A 25 -39.30 7.06 17.04
C LEU A 25 -40.40 7.43 18.04
N LEU A 26 -41.34 6.53 18.33
CA LEU A 26 -42.64 6.87 18.94
C LEU A 26 -43.04 6.01 20.16
N ASP A 27 -42.27 5.01 20.59
CA ASP A 27 -42.62 4.08 21.69
C ASP A 27 -42.97 4.78 23.01
N ASP A 28 -42.32 5.92 23.28
CA ASP A 28 -42.58 6.73 24.47
C ASP A 28 -43.99 7.35 24.48
N TYR A 29 -44.63 7.50 23.31
CA TYR A 29 -45.82 8.32 23.12
C TYR A 29 -47.08 7.55 22.72
N ILE A 30 -46.93 6.48 21.93
CA ILE A 30 -48.04 5.68 21.40
C ILE A 30 -47.85 4.21 21.72
N PHE A 31 -48.97 3.47 21.78
CA PHE A 31 -48.96 2.02 21.77
C PHE A 31 -49.08 1.56 20.32
N ILE A 32 -48.18 0.68 19.88
CA ILE A 32 -48.11 0.23 18.49
C ILE A 32 -48.50 -1.25 18.45
N GLU A 33 -49.53 -1.57 17.67
CA GLU A 33 -49.96 -2.93 17.36
C GLU A 33 -49.79 -3.18 15.86
N CYS A 34 -49.27 -4.34 15.46
CA CYS A 34 -48.89 -4.58 14.08
C CYS A 34 -49.44 -5.91 13.54
N PHE A 35 -49.98 -5.86 12.33
CA PHE A 35 -50.52 -7.01 11.60
C PHE A 35 -49.89 -7.12 10.21
N ALA A 36 -49.83 -8.34 9.69
CA ALA A 36 -49.39 -8.63 8.34
C ALA A 36 -50.46 -9.49 7.64
N ILE A 37 -50.71 -9.24 6.36
CA ILE A 37 -51.77 -9.92 5.60
C ILE A 37 -51.48 -11.41 5.39
N ASP A 38 -50.20 -11.78 5.36
CA ASP A 38 -49.73 -13.16 5.28
C ASP A 38 -49.83 -13.92 6.63
N GLU A 39 -50.29 -13.26 7.70
CA GLU A 39 -50.58 -13.85 9.00
C GLU A 39 -52.10 -13.82 9.30
N GLU A 40 -52.52 -14.45 10.40
CA GLU A 40 -53.91 -14.37 10.86
C GLU A 40 -54.24 -12.93 11.30
N LEU A 41 -55.22 -12.33 10.63
CA LEU A 41 -55.71 -10.98 10.93
C LEU A 41 -56.86 -11.06 11.96
N PRO A 42 -56.93 -10.11 12.92
CA PRO A 42 -58.11 -9.98 13.78
C PRO A 42 -59.32 -9.55 12.94
N GLY A 43 -60.53 -10.02 13.26
CA GLY A 43 -61.74 -9.67 12.50
C GLY A 43 -62.18 -8.21 12.62
N GLU A 44 -61.80 -7.54 13.71
CA GLU A 44 -62.06 -6.12 13.96
C GLU A 44 -60.77 -5.45 14.42
N ILE A 45 -60.55 -4.20 13.99
CA ILE A 45 -59.41 -3.39 14.40
C ILE A 45 -59.92 -2.18 15.18
N ASP A 46 -59.58 -2.15 16.46
CA ASP A 46 -59.80 -1.02 17.35
C ASP A 46 -58.48 -0.26 17.54
N GLY A 47 -58.42 1.00 17.08
CA GLY A 47 -57.25 1.86 17.19
C GLY A 47 -57.59 3.31 16.85
N ASP A 48 -56.85 4.27 17.41
CA ASP A 48 -57.06 5.70 17.14
C ASP A 48 -56.63 6.06 15.70
N VAL A 49 -55.59 5.41 15.19
CA VAL A 49 -55.03 5.60 13.84
C VAL A 49 -54.66 4.25 13.25
N VAL A 50 -55.03 4.02 11.99
CA VAL A 50 -54.60 2.85 11.21
C VAL A 50 -53.63 3.31 10.13
N LEU A 51 -52.42 2.74 10.13
CA LEU A 51 -51.38 3.01 9.15
C LEU A 51 -51.20 1.81 8.23
N TYR A 52 -51.40 2.03 6.93
CA TYR A 52 -51.18 1.01 5.90
C TYR A 52 -49.79 1.20 5.28
N SER A 53 -49.06 0.10 5.05
CA SER A 53 -47.73 0.15 4.43
C SER A 53 -47.73 0.58 2.96
N SER A 54 -48.86 0.43 2.26
CA SER A 54 -49.05 0.84 0.87
C SER A 54 -50.54 0.97 0.53
N GLU A 55 -50.84 1.67 -0.58
CA GLU A 55 -52.22 1.83 -1.08
C GLU A 55 -52.86 0.48 -1.46
N SER A 56 -52.06 -0.44 -2.01
CA SER A 56 -52.52 -1.79 -2.37
C SER A 56 -53.03 -2.55 -1.14
N ILE A 57 -52.31 -2.46 -0.01
CA ILE A 57 -52.72 -3.08 1.26
C ILE A 57 -54.02 -2.44 1.76
N LYS A 58 -54.14 -1.11 1.71
CA LYS A 58 -55.38 -0.44 2.10
C LYS A 58 -56.58 -0.92 1.29
N HIS A 59 -56.43 -1.04 -0.03
CA HIS A 59 -57.48 -1.56 -0.90
C HIS A 59 -57.85 -3.01 -0.59
N GLU A 60 -56.89 -3.89 -0.37
CA GLU A 60 -57.13 -5.30 -0.04
C GLU A 60 -57.84 -5.46 1.31
N MET A 61 -57.57 -4.57 2.26
CA MET A 61 -58.11 -4.63 3.61
C MET A 61 -59.52 -4.03 3.75
N LYS A 62 -59.96 -3.18 2.83
CA LYS A 62 -61.32 -2.59 2.86
C LYS A 62 -62.44 -3.61 2.91
N ASP A 63 -62.24 -4.78 2.30
CA ASP A 63 -63.26 -5.84 2.22
C ASP A 63 -63.10 -6.91 3.31
N ARG A 64 -61.99 -6.88 4.07
CA ARG A 64 -61.59 -7.95 5.01
C ARG A 64 -61.62 -7.53 6.49
N LEU A 65 -61.64 -6.23 6.77
CA LEU A 65 -61.53 -5.66 8.12
C LEU A 65 -62.55 -4.55 8.31
N ASP A 66 -63.31 -4.58 9.40
CA ASP A 66 -64.13 -3.45 9.83
C ASP A 66 -63.26 -2.49 10.67
N VAL A 67 -63.00 -1.30 10.13
CA VAL A 67 -62.18 -0.26 10.78
C VAL A 67 -63.13 0.75 11.43
N GLN A 68 -63.27 0.68 12.75
CA GLN A 68 -64.18 1.55 13.48
C GLN A 68 -63.44 2.77 14.05
N HIS A 69 -63.92 3.97 13.69
CA HIS A 69 -63.55 5.24 14.34
C HIS A 69 -62.05 5.62 14.31
N ALA A 70 -61.28 5.05 13.38
CA ALA A 70 -59.85 5.33 13.24
C ALA A 70 -59.55 6.33 12.11
N HIS A 71 -58.54 7.18 12.31
CA HIS A 71 -57.98 7.95 11.20
C HIS A 71 -57.05 7.06 10.37
N GLU A 72 -57.37 6.85 9.09
CA GLU A 72 -56.59 5.99 8.20
C GLU A 72 -55.52 6.79 7.44
N ILE A 73 -54.25 6.34 7.52
CA ILE A 73 -53.10 6.92 6.82
C ILE A 73 -52.46 5.84 5.93
N VAL A 74 -52.04 6.21 4.72
CA VAL A 74 -51.22 5.35 3.86
C VAL A 74 -49.80 5.90 3.89
N GLY A 75 -48.85 5.09 4.35
CA GLY A 75 -47.48 5.55 4.52
C GLY A 75 -46.68 5.53 3.22
N ASN A 76 -46.00 6.64 2.95
CA ASN A 76 -45.00 6.73 1.90
C ASN A 76 -43.70 6.07 2.37
N ARG A 77 -43.02 5.40 1.43
CA ARG A 77 -41.89 4.51 1.72
C ARG A 77 -40.60 5.10 1.14
N THR A 78 -39.53 5.16 1.93
CA THR A 78 -38.20 5.66 1.54
C THR A 78 -37.12 4.61 1.72
N ILE A 79 -35.97 4.81 1.08
CA ILE A 79 -34.84 3.89 1.15
C ILE A 79 -34.04 4.15 2.43
N HIS A 80 -33.63 3.08 3.09
CA HIS A 80 -32.83 3.16 4.29
C HIS A 80 -31.40 3.64 3.95
N HIS A 81 -30.86 4.60 4.73
CA HIS A 81 -29.54 5.22 4.49
C HIS A 81 -28.39 4.20 4.31
N LYS A 82 -28.39 3.11 5.07
CA LYS A 82 -27.42 2.00 4.94
C LYS A 82 -27.26 1.48 3.51
N HIS A 83 -28.35 1.38 2.76
CA HIS A 83 -28.32 0.86 1.39
C HIS A 83 -28.01 1.95 0.35
N ILE A 84 -28.10 3.24 0.71
CA ILE A 84 -27.75 4.34 -0.20
C ILE A 84 -26.25 4.29 -0.54
N ASN A 85 -25.40 3.91 0.41
CA ASN A 85 -23.95 3.81 0.17
C ASN A 85 -23.61 2.81 -0.94
N GLU A 86 -24.23 1.62 -0.94
CA GLU A 86 -24.04 0.61 -1.99
C GLU A 86 -24.50 1.13 -3.35
N LEU A 87 -25.59 1.90 -3.38
CA LEU A 87 -26.10 2.52 -4.62
C LEU A 87 -25.20 3.65 -5.13
N LEU A 88 -24.56 4.42 -4.25
CA LEU A 88 -23.62 5.48 -4.61
C LEU A 88 -22.26 4.96 -5.11
N GLN A 89 -21.92 3.71 -4.81
CA GLN A 89 -20.69 3.06 -5.27
C GLN A 89 -20.82 2.51 -6.70
N ILE A 90 -22.03 2.49 -7.27
CA ILE A 90 -22.23 2.04 -8.65
C ILE A 90 -21.52 3.02 -9.60
N PRO A 91 -20.72 2.54 -10.58
CA PRO A 91 -20.05 3.43 -11.52
C PRO A 91 -21.03 4.32 -12.29
N ALA A 92 -20.62 5.57 -12.56
CA ALA A 92 -21.44 6.49 -13.33
C ALA A 92 -21.78 5.96 -14.73
N HIS A 93 -22.97 6.30 -15.22
CA HIS A 93 -23.57 5.86 -16.49
C HIS A 93 -23.85 4.35 -16.61
N THR A 94 -23.75 3.60 -15.51
CA THR A 94 -24.13 2.19 -15.47
C THR A 94 -25.64 2.02 -15.65
N LYS A 95 -26.05 1.00 -16.43
CA LYS A 95 -27.45 0.57 -16.53
C LYS A 95 -27.78 -0.37 -15.36
N VAL A 96 -28.72 0.05 -14.52
CA VAL A 96 -29.11 -0.67 -13.30
C VAL A 96 -30.56 -1.13 -13.43
N LEU A 97 -30.80 -2.43 -13.30
CA LEU A 97 -32.14 -3.01 -13.37
C LEU A 97 -32.82 -2.91 -12.00
N ILE A 98 -33.98 -2.24 -11.93
CA ILE A 98 -34.80 -2.22 -10.72
C ILE A 98 -35.80 -3.38 -10.79
N VAL A 99 -35.66 -4.34 -9.88
CA VAL A 99 -36.44 -5.57 -9.84
C VAL A 99 -37.43 -5.52 -8.68
N ASN A 100 -38.72 -5.56 -9.02
CA ASN A 100 -39.83 -5.64 -8.08
C ASN A 100 -40.96 -6.51 -8.67
N ASP A 101 -41.90 -6.92 -7.83
CA ASP A 101 -43.04 -7.77 -8.16
C ASP A 101 -44.16 -7.04 -8.93
N ASP A 102 -44.27 -5.73 -8.73
CA ASP A 102 -45.26 -4.84 -9.35
C ASP A 102 -44.61 -3.73 -10.20
N ASP A 103 -45.15 -3.52 -11.41
CA ASP A 103 -44.64 -2.54 -12.38
C ASP A 103 -44.82 -1.09 -11.90
N LYS A 104 -45.91 -0.77 -11.19
CA LYS A 104 -46.15 0.60 -10.68
C LYS A 104 -45.20 0.92 -9.53
N GLU A 105 -45.02 -0.02 -8.61
CA GLU A 105 -44.08 0.12 -7.49
C GLU A 105 -42.62 0.17 -7.97
N THR A 106 -42.28 -0.54 -9.06
CA THR A 106 -40.99 -0.41 -9.75
C THR A 106 -40.74 1.03 -10.22
N LEU A 107 -41.71 1.63 -10.91
CA LEU A 107 -41.59 3.01 -11.42
C LEU A 107 -41.50 4.04 -10.28
N LYS A 108 -42.31 3.88 -9.23
CA LYS A 108 -42.23 4.75 -8.03
C LYS A 108 -40.88 4.63 -7.33
N LEU A 109 -40.31 3.44 -7.26
CA LEU A 109 -38.98 3.24 -6.69
C LEU A 109 -37.91 3.96 -7.52
N ILE A 110 -37.97 3.84 -8.86
CA ILE A 110 -37.07 4.58 -9.77
C ILE A 110 -37.16 6.09 -9.54
N GLU A 111 -38.37 6.63 -9.47
CA GLU A 111 -38.59 8.06 -9.23
C GLU A 111 -38.01 8.48 -7.87
N SER A 112 -38.27 7.70 -6.82
CA SER A 112 -37.75 7.94 -5.47
C SER A 112 -36.21 7.91 -5.43
N LEU A 113 -35.57 6.97 -6.14
CA LEU A 113 -34.12 6.88 -6.25
C LEU A 113 -33.51 8.15 -6.87
N TYR A 114 -34.11 8.65 -7.95
CA TYR A 114 -33.70 9.91 -8.58
C TYR A 114 -33.94 11.12 -7.67
N GLN A 115 -35.08 11.19 -6.98
CA GLN A 115 -35.39 12.29 -6.04
C GLN A 115 -34.40 12.37 -4.87
N VAL A 116 -33.90 11.23 -4.40
CA VAL A 116 -32.88 11.15 -3.33
C VAL A 116 -31.47 11.54 -3.85
N GLY A 117 -31.30 11.72 -5.15
CA GLY A 117 -30.07 12.22 -5.77
C GLY A 117 -29.20 11.16 -6.45
N ILE A 118 -29.71 9.93 -6.62
CA ILE A 118 -29.01 8.85 -7.31
C ILE A 118 -29.19 9.04 -8.82
N ASN A 119 -28.51 10.06 -9.35
CA ASN A 119 -28.67 10.54 -10.73
C ASN A 119 -27.52 10.11 -11.65
N HIS A 120 -26.49 9.47 -11.09
CA HIS A 120 -25.31 9.06 -11.82
C HIS A 120 -25.50 7.75 -12.60
N VAL A 121 -26.61 7.02 -12.39
CA VAL A 121 -26.91 5.74 -13.09
C VAL A 121 -28.19 5.83 -13.91
N GLN A 122 -28.33 4.92 -14.87
CA GLN A 122 -29.54 4.76 -15.67
C GLN A 122 -30.39 3.61 -15.12
N PHE A 123 -31.52 3.91 -14.48
CA PHE A 123 -32.42 2.88 -14.00
C PHE A 123 -33.31 2.33 -15.11
N ILE A 124 -33.44 1.00 -15.14
CA ILE A 124 -34.26 0.27 -16.10
C ILE A 124 -35.31 -0.52 -15.30
N PRO A 125 -36.61 -0.33 -15.56
CA PRO A 125 -37.64 -1.10 -14.88
C PRO A 125 -37.63 -2.56 -15.34
N PHE A 126 -37.66 -3.48 -14.39
CA PHE A 126 -37.89 -4.89 -14.65
C PHE A 126 -39.32 -5.12 -15.16
N LYS A 127 -39.45 -6.08 -16.07
CA LYS A 127 -40.69 -6.59 -16.63
C LYS A 127 -40.63 -8.10 -16.61
N LYS A 128 -41.58 -8.76 -15.95
CA LYS A 128 -41.64 -10.22 -15.78
C LYS A 128 -41.56 -11.01 -17.10
N GLN A 129 -42.06 -10.45 -18.19
CA GLN A 129 -42.10 -11.09 -19.52
C GLN A 129 -40.78 -10.97 -20.30
N LYS A 130 -39.81 -10.18 -19.81
CA LYS A 130 -38.54 -9.92 -20.50
C LYS A 130 -37.39 -10.61 -19.79
N THR A 131 -36.74 -11.52 -20.51
CA THR A 131 -35.70 -12.42 -19.97
C THR A 131 -34.29 -11.85 -20.05
N TYR A 132 -34.05 -10.83 -20.88
CA TYR A 132 -32.71 -10.26 -21.09
C TYR A 132 -32.75 -8.74 -21.27
N TYR A 133 -31.81 -8.07 -20.63
CA TYR A 133 -31.58 -6.62 -20.71
C TYR A 133 -30.14 -6.37 -21.13
N GLU A 134 -29.97 -5.74 -22.29
CA GLU A 134 -28.66 -5.49 -22.90
C GLU A 134 -27.84 -4.47 -22.10
N GLY A 135 -26.62 -4.87 -21.73
CA GLY A 135 -25.67 -4.03 -20.99
C GLY A 135 -26.01 -3.82 -19.52
N VAL A 136 -26.88 -4.67 -18.95
CA VAL A 136 -27.20 -4.66 -17.51
C VAL A 136 -26.33 -5.69 -16.79
N GLU A 137 -25.46 -5.22 -15.90
CA GLU A 137 -24.65 -6.09 -15.03
C GLU A 137 -25.00 -5.96 -13.54
N VAL A 138 -25.79 -4.93 -13.20
CA VAL A 138 -26.21 -4.62 -11.82
C VAL A 138 -27.74 -4.61 -11.73
N ALA A 139 -28.29 -5.26 -10.71
CA ALA A 139 -29.70 -5.17 -10.35
C ALA A 139 -29.87 -4.70 -8.91
N VAL A 140 -30.97 -3.97 -8.65
CA VAL A 140 -31.36 -3.48 -7.34
C VAL A 140 -32.77 -3.98 -7.06
N SER A 141 -33.00 -4.60 -5.91
CA SER A 141 -34.32 -5.14 -5.53
C SER A 141 -34.64 -4.84 -4.07
N PRO A 142 -35.91 -4.51 -3.72
CA PRO A 142 -36.34 -4.31 -2.34
C PRO A 142 -36.81 -5.65 -1.72
N GLY A 143 -35.87 -6.55 -1.42
CA GLY A 143 -36.16 -7.85 -0.78
C GLY A 143 -36.58 -8.99 -1.72
N GLU A 144 -36.65 -8.74 -3.03
CA GLU A 144 -37.13 -9.72 -4.03
C GLU A 144 -36.01 -10.19 -4.97
N ILE A 145 -34.83 -10.41 -4.40
CA ILE A 145 -33.60 -10.83 -5.10
C ILE A 145 -33.83 -12.06 -6.00
N HIS A 146 -34.74 -12.95 -5.61
CA HIS A 146 -35.07 -14.17 -6.36
C HIS A 146 -35.71 -13.91 -7.73
N LEU A 147 -36.26 -12.71 -7.98
CA LEU A 147 -36.79 -12.30 -9.27
C LEU A 147 -35.70 -11.77 -10.21
N CYS A 148 -34.48 -11.54 -9.71
CA CYS A 148 -33.39 -11.01 -10.52
C CYS A 148 -32.94 -12.02 -11.59
N PRO A 149 -32.69 -11.58 -12.83
CA PRO A 149 -32.20 -12.48 -13.87
C PRO A 149 -30.85 -13.10 -13.48
N PRO A 150 -30.64 -14.41 -13.73
CA PRO A 150 -29.47 -15.14 -13.23
C PRO A 150 -28.14 -14.71 -13.88
N TYR A 151 -28.18 -13.96 -14.98
CA TYR A 151 -26.98 -13.46 -15.67
C TYR A 151 -26.43 -12.17 -15.03
N VAL A 152 -27.18 -11.52 -14.14
CA VAL A 152 -26.75 -10.29 -13.47
C VAL A 152 -25.67 -10.63 -12.44
N LYS A 153 -24.51 -10.00 -12.57
CA LYS A 153 -23.32 -10.31 -11.74
C LYS A 153 -23.43 -9.73 -10.33
N HIS A 154 -24.03 -8.56 -10.20
CA HIS A 154 -24.12 -7.83 -8.94
C HIS A 154 -25.57 -7.51 -8.62
N VAL A 155 -26.08 -8.06 -7.52
CA VAL A 155 -27.44 -7.79 -7.04
C VAL A 155 -27.36 -7.11 -5.69
N ILE A 156 -27.96 -5.92 -5.60
CA ILE A 156 -28.02 -5.09 -4.40
C ILE A 156 -29.44 -5.23 -3.83
N ASP A 157 -29.53 -5.73 -2.60
CA ASP A 157 -30.79 -5.74 -1.85
C ASP A 157 -30.89 -4.47 -1.02
N ILE A 158 -31.84 -3.60 -1.37
CA ILE A 158 -32.11 -2.37 -0.62
C ILE A 158 -33.04 -2.60 0.58
N GLY A 159 -33.44 -3.85 0.78
CA GLY A 159 -34.25 -4.29 1.90
C GLY A 159 -35.64 -3.66 1.94
N VAL A 160 -36.28 -3.84 3.09
CA VAL A 160 -37.60 -3.24 3.36
C VAL A 160 -37.43 -1.73 3.48
N ARG A 161 -38.06 -1.00 2.55
CA ARG A 161 -38.15 0.47 2.60
C ARG A 161 -38.79 0.93 3.91
N LEU A 162 -38.33 2.03 4.49
CA LEU A 162 -38.88 2.57 5.74
C LEU A 162 -40.00 3.59 5.48
N PHE A 163 -40.80 3.96 6.47
CA PHE A 163 -41.69 5.12 6.33
C PHE A 163 -40.87 6.41 6.22
N ASP A 164 -41.28 7.29 5.30
CA ASP A 164 -40.65 8.60 5.15
C ASP A 164 -41.05 9.58 6.26
N MET A 165 -40.33 10.70 6.36
CA MET A 165 -40.60 11.69 7.39
C MET A 165 -41.99 12.33 7.24
N ALA A 166 -42.50 12.47 6.02
CA ALA A 166 -43.83 13.03 5.79
C ALA A 166 -44.92 12.16 6.46
N THR A 167 -44.81 10.84 6.33
CA THR A 167 -45.68 9.86 6.99
C THR A 167 -45.56 9.95 8.50
N ILE A 168 -44.33 10.01 9.03
CA ILE A 168 -44.11 10.14 10.48
C ILE A 168 -44.73 11.45 11.01
N PHE A 169 -44.62 12.57 10.29
CA PHE A 169 -45.27 13.82 10.67
C PHE A 169 -46.79 13.76 10.62
N GLU A 170 -47.33 13.10 9.60
CA GLU A 170 -48.77 12.90 9.48
C GLU A 170 -49.33 12.08 10.66
N LEU A 171 -48.62 11.02 11.07
CA LEU A 171 -48.95 10.25 12.27
C LEU A 171 -48.92 11.10 13.54
N ILE A 172 -47.86 11.88 13.74
CA ILE A 172 -47.75 12.74 14.93
C ILE A 172 -48.90 13.75 14.96
N LYS A 173 -49.25 14.32 13.80
CA LYS A 173 -50.34 15.28 13.66
C LYS A 173 -51.70 14.65 13.94
N SER A 174 -51.97 13.43 13.43
CA SER A 174 -53.24 12.73 13.64
C SER A 174 -53.46 12.35 15.11
N PHE A 175 -52.39 12.04 15.83
CA PHE A 175 -52.43 11.84 17.27
C PHE A 175 -52.59 13.14 18.08
N GLY A 176 -52.62 14.32 17.44
CA GLY A 176 -52.89 15.60 18.11
C GLY A 176 -51.86 15.97 19.16
N PHE A 177 -50.60 15.56 18.96
CA PHE A 177 -49.52 15.93 19.86
C PHE A 177 -49.28 17.46 19.85
N ASN A 178 -49.03 18.06 21.01
CA ASN A 178 -48.76 19.50 21.12
C ASN A 178 -47.43 19.87 20.42
N GLN A 179 -47.26 21.16 20.05
CA GLN A 179 -46.05 21.68 19.37
C GLN A 179 -44.72 21.28 20.05
N SER A 180 -44.72 21.04 21.36
CA SER A 180 -43.55 20.56 22.13
C SER A 180 -43.07 19.17 21.70
N ASN A 181 -43.95 18.27 21.26
CA ASN A 181 -43.60 16.89 20.90
C ASN A 181 -43.10 16.80 19.46
N HIS A 182 -43.55 17.70 18.58
CA HIS A 182 -42.98 17.86 17.25
C HIS A 182 -41.48 18.20 17.37
N SER A 183 -41.11 19.08 18.30
CA SER A 183 -39.71 19.44 18.57
C SER A 183 -38.86 18.21 18.95
N ILE A 184 -39.36 17.30 19.79
CA ILE A 184 -38.54 16.19 20.31
C ILE A 184 -38.16 15.19 19.22
N ILE A 185 -39.08 14.87 18.30
CA ILE A 185 -38.81 13.95 17.19
C ILE A 185 -37.92 14.62 16.15
N TRP A 186 -38.13 15.92 15.87
CA TRP A 186 -37.20 16.74 15.10
C TRP A 186 -35.80 16.77 15.73
N ASP A 187 -35.70 16.91 17.05
CA ASP A 187 -34.43 16.92 17.77
C ASP A 187 -33.71 15.57 17.71
N ARG A 188 -34.44 14.44 17.76
CA ARG A 188 -33.86 13.09 17.55
C ARG A 188 -33.28 12.96 16.14
N TYR A 189 -34.02 13.43 15.13
CA TYR A 189 -33.54 13.42 13.75
C TYR A 189 -32.33 14.34 13.53
N LEU A 190 -32.38 15.57 14.05
CA LEU A 190 -31.24 16.49 14.01
C LEU A 190 -30.02 15.94 14.74
N ARG A 191 -30.20 15.26 15.87
CA ARG A 191 -29.11 14.57 16.57
C ARG A 191 -28.46 13.50 15.68
N ASN A 192 -29.25 12.68 14.98
CA ASN A 192 -28.70 11.68 14.05
C ASN A 192 -27.91 12.33 12.91
N ILE A 193 -28.41 13.42 12.31
CA ILE A 193 -27.67 14.17 11.29
C ILE A 193 -26.35 14.72 11.87
N ILE A 194 -26.40 15.35 13.04
CA ILE A 194 -25.21 15.92 13.70
C ILE A 194 -24.20 14.81 14.02
N GLU A 195 -24.64 13.64 14.45
CA GLU A 195 -23.76 12.51 14.71
C GLU A 195 -23.07 12.00 13.43
N LEU A 196 -23.82 11.88 12.33
CA LEU A 196 -23.26 11.54 11.02
C LEU A 196 -22.25 12.59 10.54
N GLN A 197 -22.55 13.88 10.73
CA GLN A 197 -21.64 14.98 10.40
C GLN A 197 -20.36 14.95 11.25
N LYS A 198 -20.47 14.65 12.55
CA LYS A 198 -19.29 14.48 13.41
C LYS A 198 -18.41 13.33 12.94
N LYS A 199 -18.99 12.17 12.64
CA LYS A 199 -18.25 11.02 12.10
C LYS A 199 -17.54 11.36 10.79
N LEU A 200 -18.19 12.13 9.92
CA LEU A 200 -17.58 12.59 8.67
C LEU A 200 -16.37 13.51 8.93
N ILE A 201 -16.52 14.51 9.79
CA ILE A 201 -15.43 15.44 10.15
C ILE A 201 -14.25 14.69 10.80
N GLU A 202 -14.53 13.74 11.68
CA GLU A 202 -13.51 12.89 12.29
C GLU A 202 -12.75 12.06 11.23
N ALA A 203 -13.48 11.44 10.30
CA ALA A 203 -12.88 10.68 9.21
C ALA A 203 -12.06 11.56 8.26
N GLU A 204 -12.53 12.77 7.93
CA GLU A 204 -11.76 13.75 7.15
C GLU A 204 -10.47 14.17 7.88
N GLY A 205 -10.55 14.39 9.19
CA GLY A 205 -9.40 14.70 10.03
C GLY A 205 -8.36 13.59 9.99
N GLN A 206 -8.77 12.34 10.20
CA GLN A 206 -7.90 11.16 10.13
C GLN A 206 -7.28 10.98 8.74
N MET A 207 -8.06 11.19 7.68
CA MET A 207 -7.57 11.11 6.30
C MET A 207 -6.49 12.17 6.03
N LYS A 208 -6.69 13.40 6.52
CA LYS A 208 -5.70 14.47 6.39
C LYS A 208 -4.43 14.18 7.17
N GLU A 209 -4.54 13.64 8.38
CA GLU A 209 -3.38 13.23 9.19
C GLU A 209 -2.60 12.11 8.51
N LEU A 210 -3.29 11.09 8.00
CA LEU A 210 -2.67 10.00 7.23
C LEU A 210 -1.96 10.52 5.99
N HIS A 211 -2.59 11.42 5.23
CA HIS A 211 -1.98 12.04 4.05
C HIS A 211 -0.69 12.80 4.42
N LEU A 212 -0.71 13.61 5.49
CA LEU A 212 0.48 14.31 5.98
C LEU A 212 1.57 13.34 6.44
N HIS A 213 1.19 12.23 7.08
CA HIS A 213 2.12 11.19 7.51
C HIS A 213 2.81 10.52 6.31
N VAL A 214 2.04 10.08 5.31
CA VAL A 214 2.57 9.49 4.06
C VAL A 214 3.50 10.47 3.34
N LYS A 215 3.08 11.74 3.21
CA LYS A 215 3.91 12.81 2.62
C LYS A 215 5.22 13.00 3.41
N SER A 216 5.18 12.90 4.73
CA SER A 216 6.38 13.03 5.57
C SER A 216 7.33 11.85 5.39
N VAL A 217 6.82 10.62 5.38
CA VAL A 217 7.63 9.40 5.16
C VAL A 217 8.35 9.48 3.81
N VAL A 218 7.62 9.79 2.74
CA VAL A 218 8.18 9.88 1.37
C VAL A 218 9.20 11.02 1.24
N ASN A 219 9.06 12.09 2.02
CA ASN A 219 9.99 13.21 2.06
C ASN A 219 11.29 12.93 2.84
N VAL A 220 11.32 11.90 3.69
CA VAL A 220 12.54 11.47 4.40
C VAL A 220 13.41 10.57 3.53
N VAL A 221 12.84 9.91 2.52
CA VAL A 221 13.58 9.02 1.61
C VAL A 221 14.63 9.81 0.82
N GLU A 222 15.86 9.28 0.77
CA GLU A 222 17.00 9.90 0.07
C GLU A 222 16.88 9.87 -1.46
N ASP A 223 16.11 8.92 -1.98
CA ASP A 223 15.79 8.81 -3.40
C ASP A 223 14.73 9.84 -3.82
N GLY A 224 14.81 10.29 -5.07
CA GLY A 224 13.74 11.09 -5.66
C GLY A 224 12.53 10.21 -5.94
N ILE A 225 11.36 10.57 -5.44
CA ILE A 225 10.13 9.81 -5.67
C ILE A 225 9.11 10.70 -6.39
N LEU A 226 8.68 10.24 -7.56
CA LEU A 226 7.66 10.83 -8.41
C LEU A 226 6.51 9.83 -8.56
N ALA A 227 5.26 10.28 -8.46
CA ALA A 227 4.11 9.48 -8.88
C ALA A 227 3.27 10.24 -9.90
N VAL A 228 2.79 9.53 -10.92
CA VAL A 228 2.03 10.06 -12.04
C VAL A 228 0.80 9.21 -12.28
N ASP A 229 -0.38 9.84 -12.38
CA ASP A 229 -1.64 9.15 -12.66
C ASP A 229 -1.80 8.75 -14.15
N PHE A 230 -2.91 8.09 -14.48
CA PHE A 230 -3.24 7.70 -15.85
C PHE A 230 -3.46 8.87 -16.82
N ASN A 231 -3.72 10.08 -16.30
CA ASN A 231 -3.84 11.31 -17.09
C ASN A 231 -2.50 12.04 -17.25
N LYS A 232 -1.38 11.40 -16.87
CA LYS A 232 -0.03 11.97 -16.90
C LYS A 232 0.15 13.16 -15.95
N ARG A 233 -0.68 13.28 -14.90
CA ARG A 233 -0.57 14.33 -13.87
C ARG A 233 0.27 13.86 -12.70
N ILE A 234 1.10 14.75 -12.17
CA ILE A 234 1.95 14.47 -11.02
C ILE A 234 1.10 14.45 -9.75
N THR A 235 1.04 13.30 -9.07
CA THR A 235 0.32 13.13 -7.80
C THR A 235 1.25 13.15 -6.59
N LEU A 236 2.55 12.87 -6.79
CA LEU A 236 3.56 12.93 -5.73
C LEU A 236 4.87 13.48 -6.28
N PHE A 237 5.48 14.39 -5.53
CA PHE A 237 6.80 14.96 -5.81
C PHE A 237 7.52 15.24 -4.48
N ASN A 238 8.49 14.40 -4.11
CA ASN A 238 9.12 14.48 -2.80
C ASN A 238 10.21 15.58 -2.71
N LYS A 239 10.60 15.94 -1.48
CA LYS A 239 11.64 16.97 -1.21
C LYS A 239 12.96 16.74 -1.95
N ARG A 240 13.31 15.49 -2.21
CA ARG A 240 14.53 15.17 -2.97
C ARG A 240 14.41 15.63 -4.42
N LEU A 241 13.26 15.43 -5.06
CA LEU A 241 12.99 15.94 -6.39
C LEU A 241 12.84 17.47 -6.42
N GLU A 242 12.27 18.08 -5.37
CA GLU A 242 12.26 19.55 -5.24
C GLU A 242 13.68 20.12 -5.34
N SER A 243 14.62 19.50 -4.64
CA SER A 243 16.03 19.90 -4.66
C SER A 243 16.69 19.64 -6.03
N LEU A 244 16.37 18.51 -6.66
CA LEU A 244 16.96 18.09 -7.95
C LEU A 244 16.49 18.97 -9.13
N PHE A 245 15.19 19.27 -9.18
CA PHE A 245 14.57 20.04 -10.26
C PHE A 245 14.46 21.54 -9.95
N GLN A 246 14.75 21.96 -8.71
CA GLN A 246 14.58 23.34 -8.22
C GLN A 246 13.13 23.85 -8.36
N LEU A 247 12.17 22.96 -8.07
CA LEU A 247 10.73 23.24 -8.14
C LEU A 247 10.07 22.91 -6.81
N SER A 248 9.01 23.64 -6.43
CA SER A 248 8.21 23.33 -5.25
C SER A 248 7.16 22.26 -5.58
N SER A 249 6.94 21.30 -4.68
CA SER A 249 5.85 20.32 -4.80
C SER A 249 4.48 20.98 -4.98
N SER A 250 4.24 22.14 -4.35
CA SER A 250 2.99 22.89 -4.48
C SER A 250 2.70 23.37 -5.90
N ASP A 251 3.75 23.58 -6.70
CA ASP A 251 3.64 24.19 -8.02
C ASP A 251 3.62 23.14 -9.13
N VAL A 252 3.95 21.88 -8.80
CA VAL A 252 4.06 20.77 -9.77
C VAL A 252 2.98 19.71 -9.60
N VAL A 253 2.46 19.51 -8.38
CA VAL A 253 1.37 18.57 -8.14
C VAL A 253 0.11 19.04 -8.91
N ASP A 254 -0.65 18.07 -9.42
CA ASP A 254 -1.81 18.23 -10.31
C ASP A 254 -1.51 18.80 -11.72
N ARG A 255 -0.25 19.07 -12.04
CA ARG A 255 0.18 19.45 -13.40
C ARG A 255 0.61 18.23 -14.19
N GLU A 256 0.47 18.33 -15.52
CA GLU A 256 0.96 17.29 -16.42
C GLU A 256 2.50 17.26 -16.43
N ILE A 257 3.06 16.05 -16.35
CA ILE A 257 4.51 15.82 -16.24
C ILE A 257 5.31 16.47 -17.38
N GLN A 258 4.76 16.49 -18.60
CA GLN A 258 5.38 17.07 -19.78
C GLN A 258 5.61 18.59 -19.69
N HIS A 259 4.81 19.29 -18.87
CA HIS A 259 4.96 20.73 -18.64
C HIS A 259 5.91 21.06 -17.49
N VAL A 260 6.30 20.04 -16.70
CA VAL A 260 7.14 20.20 -15.51
C VAL A 260 8.57 19.72 -15.77
N ILE A 261 8.73 18.59 -16.47
CA ILE A 261 10.03 18.00 -16.79
C ILE A 261 10.32 18.22 -18.27
N SER A 262 11.32 19.05 -18.57
CA SER A 262 11.68 19.41 -19.95
C SER A 262 12.40 18.31 -20.73
N ASN A 263 12.85 17.25 -20.07
CA ASN A 263 13.51 16.13 -20.74
C ASN A 263 12.46 15.18 -21.33
N GLU A 264 12.21 15.30 -22.64
CA GLU A 264 11.20 14.51 -23.36
C GLU A 264 11.44 13.00 -23.23
N GLY A 265 12.69 12.54 -23.33
CA GLY A 265 13.03 11.13 -23.21
C GLY A 265 12.74 10.56 -21.81
N LEU A 266 12.91 11.38 -20.76
CA LEU A 266 12.56 11.01 -19.39
C LEU A 266 11.03 10.91 -19.22
N VAL A 267 10.29 11.88 -19.77
CA VAL A 267 8.82 11.86 -19.72
C VAL A 267 8.26 10.66 -20.47
N GLU A 268 8.79 10.37 -21.66
CA GLU A 268 8.41 9.21 -22.45
C GLU A 268 8.71 7.90 -21.70
N PHE A 269 9.89 7.78 -21.08
CA PHE A 269 10.21 6.63 -20.24
C PHE A 269 9.24 6.48 -19.06
N ILE A 270 8.92 7.54 -18.33
CA ILE A 270 8.00 7.45 -17.18
C ILE A 270 6.58 7.08 -17.64
N THR A 271 6.16 7.52 -18.82
CA THR A 271 4.79 7.32 -19.33
C THR A 271 4.61 6.09 -20.22
N SER A 272 5.68 5.43 -20.66
CA SER A 272 5.61 4.21 -21.48
C SER A 272 5.31 2.95 -20.66
N SER A 273 5.02 1.82 -21.32
CA SER A 273 4.77 0.53 -20.67
C SER A 273 5.98 -0.43 -20.61
N ASP A 274 7.07 -0.12 -21.33
CA ASP A 274 7.95 -1.19 -21.82
C ASP A 274 9.18 -1.46 -20.94
N GLU A 275 9.93 -0.44 -20.53
CA GLU A 275 11.20 -0.61 -19.81
C GLU A 275 11.08 -0.37 -18.31
N LYS A 276 11.58 -1.24 -17.41
CA LYS A 276 11.42 -1.04 -15.96
C LYS A 276 12.45 -0.10 -15.32
N SER A 277 13.58 0.14 -15.98
CA SER A 277 14.65 1.00 -15.49
C SER A 277 15.53 1.52 -16.62
N GLN A 278 15.96 2.78 -16.55
CA GLN A 278 16.87 3.36 -17.54
C GLN A 278 17.75 4.45 -16.91
N TYR A 279 18.93 4.68 -17.50
CA TYR A 279 19.87 5.74 -17.09
C TYR A 279 19.49 7.07 -17.72
N PHE A 280 19.47 8.13 -16.92
CA PHE A 280 19.23 9.49 -17.38
C PHE A 280 20.24 10.46 -16.78
N ASN A 281 20.62 11.47 -17.56
CA ASN A 281 21.27 12.66 -17.04
C ASN A 281 20.18 13.70 -16.72
N VAL A 282 20.03 14.04 -15.45
CA VAL A 282 19.06 15.03 -14.98
C VAL A 282 19.82 16.16 -14.30
N ASN A 283 19.78 17.36 -14.89
CA ASN A 283 20.47 18.55 -14.39
C ASN A 283 21.97 18.34 -14.09
N GLY A 284 22.66 17.51 -14.90
CA GLY A 284 24.09 17.23 -14.75
C GLY A 284 24.42 16.05 -13.83
N TYR A 285 23.42 15.38 -13.25
CA TYR A 285 23.61 14.20 -12.40
C TYR A 285 23.21 12.92 -13.15
N GLU A 286 24.10 11.93 -13.16
CA GLU A 286 23.79 10.59 -13.66
C GLU A 286 22.95 9.83 -12.65
N MET A 287 21.79 9.36 -13.09
CA MET A 287 20.82 8.68 -12.24
C MET A 287 20.23 7.46 -12.94
N VAL A 288 19.94 6.43 -12.14
CA VAL A 288 19.10 5.30 -12.56
C VAL A 288 17.68 5.59 -12.11
N ILE A 289 16.76 5.55 -13.05
CA ILE A 289 15.34 5.77 -12.77
C ILE A 289 14.64 4.44 -12.92
N TYR A 290 14.04 3.97 -11.84
CA TYR A 290 13.20 2.77 -11.83
C TYR A 290 11.76 3.22 -11.92
N LYS A 291 10.93 2.56 -12.74
CA LYS A 291 9.49 2.78 -12.71
C LYS A 291 8.74 1.50 -12.35
N SER A 292 7.68 1.68 -11.56
CA SER A 292 6.75 0.62 -11.18
C SER A 292 5.32 1.14 -11.35
N MET A 293 4.47 0.33 -11.97
CA MET A 293 3.06 0.66 -12.14
C MET A 293 2.24 -0.02 -11.05
N ILE A 294 1.47 0.78 -10.32
CA ILE A 294 0.49 0.30 -9.35
C ILE A 294 -0.82 0.05 -10.10
N GLN A 295 -1.18 -1.23 -10.26
CA GLN A 295 -2.33 -1.64 -11.09
C GLN A 295 -3.67 -1.18 -10.51
N GLU A 296 -3.82 -1.18 -9.18
CA GLU A 296 -5.07 -0.80 -8.51
C GLU A 296 -5.46 0.67 -8.74
N SER A 297 -4.46 1.56 -8.84
CA SER A 297 -4.66 3.00 -8.99
C SER A 297 -4.23 3.55 -10.35
N ASN A 298 -3.82 2.69 -11.30
CA ASN A 298 -3.23 3.07 -12.59
C ASN A 298 -2.21 4.21 -12.47
N THR A 299 -1.38 4.15 -11.44
CA THR A 299 -0.38 5.18 -11.11
C THR A 299 1.01 4.62 -11.37
N THR A 300 1.83 5.37 -12.10
CA THR A 300 3.25 5.04 -12.28
C THR A 300 4.08 5.76 -11.24
N VAL A 301 4.85 5.01 -10.46
CA VAL A 301 5.82 5.54 -9.50
C VAL A 301 7.21 5.41 -10.10
N ALA A 302 7.92 6.53 -10.22
CA ALA A 302 9.30 6.60 -10.66
C ALA A 302 10.23 6.97 -9.49
N THR A 303 11.23 6.13 -9.26
CA THR A 303 12.26 6.32 -8.23
C THR A 303 13.57 6.70 -8.89
N PHE A 304 14.06 7.90 -8.57
CA PHE A 304 15.28 8.49 -9.06
C PHE A 304 16.40 8.19 -8.07
N LYS A 305 17.26 7.24 -8.43
CA LYS A 305 18.44 6.88 -7.65
C LYS A 305 19.67 7.51 -8.28
N SER A 306 20.41 8.26 -7.48
CA SER A 306 21.72 8.75 -7.91
C SER A 306 22.66 7.57 -8.15
N VAL A 307 23.40 7.58 -9.27
CA VAL A 307 24.45 6.58 -9.54
C VAL A 307 25.62 6.73 -8.54
N ASN A 308 25.69 7.86 -7.82
CA ASN A 308 26.66 8.11 -6.75
C ASN A 308 26.33 7.36 -5.42
N GLN A 309 25.88 6.11 -5.51
CA GLN A 309 25.91 5.12 -4.42
C GLN A 309 26.72 3.86 -4.79
N ALA A 310 27.48 3.89 -5.89
CA ALA A 310 28.55 2.92 -6.16
C ALA A 310 29.96 3.48 -5.84
N VAL A 311 30.17 4.79 -6.00
CA VAL A 311 31.50 5.42 -5.85
C VAL A 311 31.83 5.79 -4.38
N GLU A 312 30.85 6.00 -3.50
CA GLU A 312 31.14 6.33 -2.10
C GLU A 312 31.33 5.11 -1.18
N ILE A 313 30.76 3.95 -1.49
CA ILE A 313 31.00 2.73 -0.70
C ILE A 313 32.33 2.09 -1.12
N GLU A 314 32.61 2.00 -2.42
CA GLU A 314 33.96 1.62 -2.89
C GLU A 314 34.98 2.70 -2.55
N GLY A 315 34.65 3.99 -2.64
CA GLY A 315 35.55 5.09 -2.34
C GLY A 315 35.83 5.31 -0.86
N LYS A 316 34.89 5.08 0.06
CA LYS A 316 35.13 5.14 1.51
C LYS A 316 35.80 3.87 2.03
N ALA A 317 35.42 2.69 1.55
CA ALA A 317 36.17 1.45 1.85
C ALA A 317 37.59 1.52 1.28
N GLN A 318 37.78 1.94 0.02
CA GLN A 318 39.12 2.16 -0.53
C GLN A 318 39.84 3.35 0.10
N SER A 319 39.17 4.42 0.54
CA SER A 319 39.79 5.54 1.27
C SER A 319 40.22 5.12 2.67
N GLU A 320 39.46 4.28 3.37
CA GLU A 320 39.84 3.73 4.68
C GLU A 320 40.96 2.70 4.53
N LEU A 321 40.89 1.81 3.53
CA LEU A 321 41.99 0.90 3.17
C LEU A 321 43.26 1.66 2.77
N ARG A 322 43.15 2.72 1.95
CA ARG A 322 44.29 3.58 1.56
C ARG A 322 44.83 4.40 2.73
N LYS A 323 43.99 4.88 3.66
CA LYS A 323 44.41 5.59 4.88
C LYS A 323 45.10 4.67 5.89
N ASN A 324 44.73 3.39 5.93
CA ASN A 324 45.32 2.37 6.82
C ASN A 324 46.47 1.56 6.16
N GLY A 325 46.84 1.85 4.90
CA GLY A 325 47.93 1.16 4.20
C GLY A 325 47.58 -0.21 3.60
N PHE A 326 46.29 -0.58 3.57
CA PHE A 326 45.78 -1.89 3.16
C PHE A 326 45.35 -1.94 1.69
N SER A 327 46.12 -1.32 0.79
CA SER A 327 45.79 -1.24 -0.64
C SER A 327 46.98 -1.58 -1.52
N ALA A 328 46.77 -2.42 -2.55
CA ALA A 328 47.76 -2.71 -3.58
C ALA A 328 47.89 -1.52 -4.56
N LYS A 329 49.11 -1.03 -4.77
CA LYS A 329 49.40 0.15 -5.60
C LYS A 329 49.90 -0.25 -6.99
N TYR A 330 50.60 -1.37 -7.11
CA TYR A 330 51.28 -1.77 -8.34
C TYR A 330 50.46 -2.78 -9.17
N ASN A 331 50.51 -2.61 -10.48
CA ASN A 331 49.96 -3.48 -11.50
C ASN A 331 51.09 -4.12 -12.32
N TYR A 332 50.77 -5.11 -13.15
CA TYR A 332 51.76 -5.73 -14.05
C TYR A 332 52.44 -4.74 -15.00
N GLN A 333 51.81 -3.59 -15.28
CA GLN A 333 52.38 -2.53 -16.12
C GLN A 333 53.52 -1.79 -15.42
N ASP A 334 53.56 -1.83 -14.07
CA ASP A 334 54.60 -1.20 -13.26
C ASP A 334 55.85 -2.10 -13.11
N ILE A 335 55.78 -3.36 -13.56
CA ILE A 335 56.91 -4.30 -13.59
C ILE A 335 57.67 -4.08 -14.91
N ILE A 336 58.74 -3.28 -14.84
CA ILE A 336 59.52 -2.89 -16.02
C ILE A 336 60.58 -3.96 -16.35
N GLY A 337 60.52 -4.50 -17.56
CA GLY A 337 61.58 -5.34 -18.13
C GLY A 337 61.11 -6.14 -19.34
N GLU A 338 62.03 -6.42 -20.26
CA GLU A 338 61.72 -7.07 -21.56
C GLU A 338 62.30 -8.48 -21.68
N HIS A 339 63.02 -8.97 -20.66
CA HIS A 339 63.66 -10.27 -20.73
C HIS A 339 62.61 -11.40 -20.82
N PRO A 340 62.75 -12.40 -21.73
CA PRO A 340 61.74 -13.43 -21.95
C PRO A 340 61.32 -14.19 -20.69
N ALA A 341 62.27 -14.43 -19.76
CA ALA A 341 61.98 -15.09 -18.49
C ALA A 341 61.02 -14.27 -17.61
N LEU A 342 61.16 -12.94 -17.58
CA LEU A 342 60.28 -12.05 -16.81
C LEU A 342 58.87 -12.04 -17.42
N LEU A 343 58.78 -11.91 -18.74
CA LEU A 343 57.49 -11.92 -19.45
C LEU A 343 56.74 -13.24 -19.21
N LYS A 344 57.45 -14.37 -19.21
CA LYS A 344 56.89 -15.68 -18.87
C LYS A 344 56.39 -15.73 -17.42
N THR A 345 57.15 -15.19 -16.47
CA THR A 345 56.73 -15.11 -15.07
C THR A 345 55.46 -14.27 -14.91
N ILE A 346 55.37 -13.13 -15.58
CA ILE A 346 54.17 -12.27 -15.60
C ILE A 346 52.96 -13.04 -16.18
N GLU A 347 53.15 -13.82 -17.23
CA GLU A 347 52.08 -14.64 -17.81
C GLU A 347 51.58 -15.72 -16.83
N ILE A 348 52.51 -16.40 -16.15
CA ILE A 348 52.19 -17.42 -15.14
C ILE A 348 51.42 -16.78 -13.98
N SER A 349 51.91 -15.66 -13.45
CA SER A 349 51.29 -14.98 -12.32
C SER A 349 49.89 -14.44 -12.66
N ARG A 350 49.64 -14.00 -13.91
CA ARG A 350 48.29 -13.63 -14.38
C ARG A 350 47.33 -14.81 -14.34
N LYS A 351 47.77 -15.99 -14.76
CA LYS A 351 46.95 -17.21 -14.70
C LYS A 351 46.68 -17.64 -13.26
N MET A 352 47.64 -17.46 -12.36
CA MET A 352 47.47 -17.75 -10.94
C MET A 352 46.54 -16.75 -10.24
N ALA A 353 46.57 -15.47 -10.64
CA ALA A 353 45.79 -14.40 -10.02
C ALA A 353 44.27 -14.65 -10.03
N VAL A 354 43.74 -15.35 -11.04
CA VAL A 354 42.31 -15.67 -11.13
C VAL A 354 41.90 -16.91 -10.31
N THR A 355 42.85 -17.56 -9.63
CA THR A 355 42.60 -18.73 -8.78
C THR A 355 42.52 -18.34 -7.31
N GLU A 356 41.96 -19.23 -6.48
CA GLU A 356 41.86 -19.03 -5.02
C GLU A 356 42.99 -19.71 -4.23
N TYR A 357 43.94 -20.34 -4.91
CA TYR A 357 45.04 -21.07 -4.27
C TYR A 357 46.12 -20.12 -3.71
N PRO A 358 46.80 -20.51 -2.61
CA PRO A 358 47.99 -19.82 -2.15
C PRO A 358 49.08 -19.78 -3.23
N ILE A 359 49.75 -18.64 -3.39
CA ILE A 359 50.81 -18.44 -4.39
C ILE A 359 52.13 -18.22 -3.68
N LEU A 360 53.11 -19.09 -3.98
CA LEU A 360 54.48 -18.94 -3.52
C LEU A 360 55.31 -18.15 -4.54
N ILE A 361 55.83 -16.99 -4.15
CA ILE A 361 56.70 -16.15 -4.98
C ILE A 361 58.15 -16.36 -4.55
N GLN A 362 58.96 -16.95 -5.43
CA GLN A 362 60.37 -17.22 -5.18
C GLN A 362 61.27 -16.29 -5.98
N GLY A 363 62.35 -15.83 -5.35
CA GLY A 363 63.35 -14.96 -5.96
C GLY A 363 64.29 -14.39 -4.90
N GLU A 364 65.49 -13.99 -5.32
CA GLU A 364 66.48 -13.36 -4.46
C GLU A 364 65.96 -12.04 -3.85
N THR A 365 66.60 -11.57 -2.79
CA THR A 365 66.27 -10.28 -2.15
C THR A 365 66.42 -9.15 -3.18
N GLY A 366 65.45 -8.23 -3.23
CA GLY A 366 65.47 -7.09 -4.15
C GLY A 366 64.97 -7.38 -5.58
N THR A 367 64.49 -8.58 -5.89
CA THR A 367 63.95 -8.93 -7.24
C THR A 367 62.52 -8.44 -7.52
N GLY A 368 61.94 -7.63 -6.62
CA GLY A 368 60.60 -7.04 -6.83
C GLY A 368 59.43 -8.00 -6.55
N LYS A 369 59.60 -9.01 -5.68
CA LYS A 369 58.53 -9.96 -5.29
C LYS A 369 57.24 -9.27 -4.81
N GLU A 370 57.37 -8.16 -4.09
CA GLU A 370 56.24 -7.37 -3.62
C GLU A 370 55.42 -6.77 -4.77
N LEU A 371 56.08 -6.33 -5.86
CA LEU A 371 55.40 -5.83 -7.07
C LEU A 371 54.54 -6.92 -7.69
N PHE A 372 55.05 -8.15 -7.72
CA PHE A 372 54.28 -9.31 -8.17
C PHE A 372 53.08 -9.59 -7.25
N ALA A 373 53.26 -9.59 -5.93
CA ALA A 373 52.16 -9.83 -4.99
C ALA A 373 51.02 -8.81 -5.15
N GLN A 374 51.36 -7.52 -5.27
CA GLN A 374 50.38 -6.46 -5.51
C GLN A 374 49.70 -6.57 -6.87
N ALA A 375 50.46 -6.87 -7.93
CA ALA A 375 49.92 -7.04 -9.27
C ALA A 375 48.98 -8.25 -9.37
N ILE A 376 49.31 -9.34 -8.69
CA ILE A 376 48.47 -10.55 -8.58
C ILE A 376 47.15 -10.20 -7.89
N HIS A 377 47.19 -9.52 -6.74
CA HIS A 377 45.97 -9.08 -6.05
C HIS A 377 45.08 -8.21 -6.95
N ASN A 378 45.65 -7.19 -7.61
CA ASN A 378 44.93 -6.29 -8.51
C ASN A 378 44.29 -6.98 -9.72
N HIS A 379 44.82 -8.14 -10.13
CA HIS A 379 44.29 -8.96 -11.24
C HIS A 379 43.44 -10.15 -10.76
N SER A 380 43.18 -10.26 -9.47
CA SER A 380 42.37 -11.33 -8.89
C SER A 380 40.89 -10.97 -8.81
N THR A 381 40.05 -11.96 -8.49
CA THR A 381 38.64 -11.75 -8.13
C THR A 381 38.47 -10.98 -6.82
N ARG A 382 39.52 -10.89 -6.01
CA ARG A 382 39.57 -10.21 -4.70
C ARG A 382 40.20 -8.81 -4.77
N LYS A 383 40.41 -8.26 -5.96
CA LYS A 383 41.00 -6.92 -6.20
C LYS A 383 40.32 -5.75 -5.48
N ASN A 384 39.05 -5.92 -5.10
CA ASN A 384 38.26 -4.92 -4.39
C ASN A 384 38.36 -5.08 -2.85
N GLY A 385 39.01 -6.13 -2.36
CA GLY A 385 39.26 -6.38 -0.94
C GLY A 385 40.57 -5.77 -0.44
N PRO A 386 40.87 -5.88 0.87
CA PRO A 386 42.12 -5.40 1.46
C PRO A 386 43.36 -6.12 0.91
N PHE A 387 44.47 -5.41 0.77
CA PHE A 387 45.80 -6.01 0.52
C PHE A 387 46.74 -5.66 1.66
N LEU A 388 47.19 -6.66 2.42
CA LEU A 388 48.09 -6.48 3.56
C LEU A 388 49.45 -7.12 3.25
N ALA A 389 50.51 -6.32 3.23
CA ALA A 389 51.88 -6.84 3.16
C ALA A 389 52.51 -6.86 4.56
N VAL A 390 53.00 -8.03 4.96
CA VAL A 390 53.64 -8.24 6.27
C VAL A 390 55.04 -8.74 6.03
N ASN A 391 56.03 -7.97 6.49
CA ASN A 391 57.41 -8.44 6.47
C ASN A 391 57.68 -9.26 7.75
N CYS A 392 57.83 -10.57 7.57
CA CYS A 392 58.03 -11.48 8.69
C CYS A 392 59.45 -11.36 9.29
N SER A 393 60.48 -10.90 8.60
CA SER A 393 61.84 -10.84 9.19
C SER A 393 61.99 -9.76 10.26
N ALA A 394 61.12 -8.75 10.26
CA ALA A 394 61.18 -7.61 11.18
C ALA A 394 60.58 -7.90 12.58
N MET A 395 60.07 -9.10 12.83
CA MET A 395 59.30 -9.44 14.05
C MET A 395 59.85 -10.65 14.79
N THR A 396 59.56 -10.80 16.08
CA THR A 396 59.77 -12.07 16.81
C THR A 396 58.65 -13.06 16.50
N ASP A 397 58.82 -14.35 16.81
CA ASP A 397 57.77 -15.37 16.60
C ASP A 397 56.48 -15.05 17.34
N THR A 398 56.59 -14.68 18.61
CA THR A 398 55.44 -14.32 19.46
C THR A 398 54.70 -13.07 18.99
N LEU A 399 55.43 -12.04 18.52
CA LEU A 399 54.78 -10.86 17.95
C LEU A 399 54.08 -11.20 16.63
N LEU A 400 54.74 -11.96 15.75
CA LEU A 400 54.16 -12.33 14.45
C LEU A 400 52.84 -13.09 14.63
N GLU A 401 52.79 -14.03 15.57
CA GLU A 401 51.56 -14.76 15.90
C GLU A 401 50.46 -13.81 16.42
N SER A 402 50.79 -12.95 17.38
CA SER A 402 49.82 -11.98 17.93
C SER A 402 49.33 -10.95 16.90
N GLU A 403 50.13 -10.61 15.89
CA GLU A 403 49.72 -9.74 14.78
C GLU A 403 48.84 -10.50 13.78
N LEU A 404 49.24 -11.70 13.37
CA LEU A 404 48.51 -12.47 12.35
C LEU A 404 47.11 -12.87 12.84
N PHE A 405 46.99 -13.35 14.07
CA PHE A 405 45.76 -13.93 14.61
C PHE A 405 45.03 -13.00 15.59
N GLY A 406 45.71 -11.97 16.08
CA GLY A 406 45.16 -11.11 17.12
C GLY A 406 45.23 -11.76 18.50
N TYR A 407 44.64 -11.09 19.49
CA TYR A 407 44.56 -11.59 20.85
C TYR A 407 43.41 -10.95 21.62
N GLU A 408 42.82 -11.70 22.55
CA GLU A 408 41.80 -11.17 23.47
C GLU A 408 42.43 -10.46 24.67
N GLU A 409 41.64 -9.63 25.35
CA GLU A 409 42.08 -8.91 26.56
C GLU A 409 42.61 -9.89 27.62
N ALA A 410 43.74 -9.52 28.26
CA ALA A 410 44.42 -10.30 29.30
C ALA A 410 45.03 -11.65 28.87
N SER A 411 45.19 -11.91 27.57
CA SER A 411 45.89 -13.12 27.05
C SER A 411 47.37 -13.21 27.45
N PHE A 412 48.06 -12.08 27.67
CA PHE A 412 49.44 -12.03 28.18
C PHE A 412 49.75 -10.71 28.91
N THR A 413 50.85 -10.66 29.64
CA THR A 413 51.32 -9.46 30.35
C THR A 413 51.72 -8.36 29.35
N GLY A 414 50.86 -7.35 29.19
CA GLY A 414 51.05 -6.27 28.20
C GLY A 414 49.95 -6.17 27.15
N ALA A 415 48.96 -7.07 27.16
CA ALA A 415 47.79 -7.00 26.28
C ALA A 415 47.01 -5.69 26.50
N GLN A 416 46.68 -4.99 25.41
CA GLN A 416 45.88 -3.77 25.47
C GLN A 416 44.43 -4.07 25.92
N LYS A 417 43.83 -3.15 26.68
CA LYS A 417 42.42 -3.22 27.05
C LYS A 417 41.56 -3.19 25.78
N GLY A 418 40.69 -4.19 25.60
CA GLY A 418 39.89 -4.38 24.39
C GLY A 418 40.41 -5.39 23.37
N GLY A 419 41.59 -6.00 23.59
CA GLY A 419 42.18 -6.97 22.65
C GLY A 419 42.64 -6.33 21.32
N LYS A 420 43.12 -7.15 20.38
CA LYS A 420 43.55 -6.72 19.05
C LYS A 420 43.07 -7.71 17.98
N LYS A 421 42.47 -7.20 16.91
CA LYS A 421 42.11 -8.00 15.73
C LYS A 421 43.35 -8.45 14.97
N GLY A 422 43.33 -9.69 14.45
CA GLY A 422 44.40 -10.24 13.65
C GLY A 422 44.47 -9.66 12.23
N LEU A 423 45.64 -9.75 11.60
CA LEU A 423 45.84 -9.38 10.20
C LEU A 423 45.08 -10.29 9.23
N PHE A 424 44.85 -11.57 9.58
CA PHE A 424 43.98 -12.44 8.78
C PHE A 424 42.52 -11.96 8.79
N GLU A 425 42.00 -11.58 9.96
CA GLU A 425 40.66 -10.98 10.08
C GLU A 425 40.59 -9.63 9.35
N SER A 426 41.67 -8.85 9.40
CA SER A 426 41.79 -7.57 8.69
C SER A 426 41.91 -7.72 7.17
N ALA A 427 42.35 -8.89 6.70
CA ALA A 427 42.48 -9.25 5.29
C ALA A 427 41.27 -10.05 4.77
N ASP A 428 40.17 -10.12 5.53
CA ASP A 428 38.96 -10.86 5.10
C ASP A 428 38.51 -10.41 3.71
N LYS A 429 38.17 -11.40 2.87
CA LYS A 429 37.81 -11.22 1.44
C LYS A 429 38.86 -10.51 0.58
N GLY A 430 40.08 -10.34 1.08
CA GLY A 430 41.21 -9.68 0.42
C GLY A 430 42.40 -10.61 0.19
N THR A 431 43.61 -10.10 0.44
CA THR A 431 44.87 -10.83 0.26
C THR A 431 45.88 -10.40 1.31
N ILE A 432 46.55 -11.38 1.92
CA ILE A 432 47.71 -11.17 2.77
C ILE A 432 48.97 -11.67 2.06
N PHE A 433 50.00 -10.83 1.99
CA PHE A 433 51.31 -11.17 1.45
C PHE A 433 52.31 -11.25 2.62
N LEU A 434 52.89 -12.44 2.80
CA LEU A 434 53.86 -12.72 3.85
C LEU A 434 55.26 -12.74 3.24
N ASP A 435 55.98 -11.64 3.36
CA ASP A 435 57.35 -11.54 2.84
C ASP A 435 58.35 -12.18 3.82
N GLU A 436 59.39 -12.79 3.26
CA GLU A 436 60.47 -13.43 4.02
C GLU A 436 60.03 -14.53 5.01
N ILE A 437 58.88 -15.18 4.76
CA ILE A 437 58.35 -16.28 5.57
C ILE A 437 59.32 -17.48 5.71
N GLY A 438 60.22 -17.67 4.74
CA GLY A 438 61.19 -18.77 4.70
C GLY A 438 62.52 -18.53 5.45
N VAL A 439 62.70 -17.38 6.11
CA VAL A 439 63.97 -17.03 6.80
C VAL A 439 64.09 -17.66 8.19
N ARG A 440 63.00 -18.23 8.74
CA ARG A 440 62.96 -18.79 10.10
C ARG A 440 63.07 -20.33 10.12
N PRO A 441 63.63 -20.95 11.19
CA PRO A 441 63.74 -22.40 11.29
C PRO A 441 62.37 -23.11 11.25
N TYR A 442 62.27 -24.17 10.47
CA TYR A 442 61.09 -25.00 10.24
C TYR A 442 60.43 -25.46 11.56
N GLY A 443 59.17 -25.08 11.79
CA GLY A 443 58.35 -25.68 12.84
C GLY A 443 57.13 -24.88 13.30
N HIS A 444 57.27 -23.56 13.50
CA HIS A 444 56.18 -22.77 14.10
C HIS A 444 55.15 -22.28 13.07
N ILE A 445 55.60 -21.66 11.97
CA ILE A 445 54.69 -21.01 11.01
C ILE A 445 53.94 -22.04 10.13
N GLU A 446 54.56 -23.19 9.83
CA GLU A 446 53.90 -24.28 9.09
C GLU A 446 52.71 -24.87 9.84
N ASN A 447 52.85 -25.16 11.13
CA ASN A 447 51.71 -25.67 11.93
C ASN A 447 50.60 -24.63 12.03
N LEU A 448 50.97 -23.35 12.17
CA LEU A 448 50.07 -22.21 12.32
C LEU A 448 49.20 -21.98 11.06
N LEU A 449 49.81 -22.03 9.86
CA LEU A 449 49.08 -21.89 8.60
C LEU A 449 48.26 -23.15 8.25
N ARG A 450 48.74 -24.33 8.65
CA ARG A 450 48.08 -25.62 8.37
C ARG A 450 46.81 -25.81 9.21
N GLN A 451 46.76 -25.27 10.42
CA GLN A 451 45.62 -25.42 11.32
C GLN A 451 44.39 -24.62 10.87
N GLU A 452 44.58 -23.47 10.21
CA GLU A 452 43.48 -22.56 9.85
C GLU A 452 43.19 -22.46 8.34
N MET A 453 44.18 -22.60 7.44
CA MET A 453 43.96 -22.42 5.99
C MET A 453 43.60 -23.71 5.24
N GLY A 454 43.46 -24.85 5.92
CA GLY A 454 43.05 -26.12 5.28
C GLY A 454 43.99 -26.62 4.18
N VAL A 455 45.26 -26.19 4.18
CA VAL A 455 46.25 -26.58 3.16
C VAL A 455 46.88 -27.92 3.56
N CYS A 456 46.55 -28.98 2.84
CA CYS A 456 47.30 -30.24 2.85
C CYS A 456 48.30 -30.24 1.68
N ALA A 457 49.60 -30.21 2.01
CA ALA A 457 50.80 -30.51 1.21
C ALA A 457 51.00 -29.75 -0.12
#